data_AF-A0A942DCY6-F1
#
_entry.id   AF-A0A942DCY6-F1
#
_cell.length_a   1.000
_cell.length_b   1.000
_cell.length_c   1.000
_cell.angle_alpha   90.00
_cell.angle_beta   90.00
_cell.angle_gamma   90.00
#
_symmetry.space_group_name_H-M   'P 1'
#
loop_
_entity.id
_entity.type
_entity.pdbx_description
1 polymer ?
#
loop_
_entity_poly.entity_id
_entity_poly.type
_entity_poly.pdbx_seq_one_letter_code
_entity_poly.pdbx_strand_id
1 'polypeptide(L)'
;MSGYNIFVLVKQVPDQGSKAGINPDGTIDRAKAKRMLNPFDRYALQAALHTKKAYGGTVTAISMGPPPAVEILMEALEHGVDRGFLLSDRRLAASDTLATAYALYKTVLFAGKFDIIFCGLQTTDGDT
;
A
#
# COMPACT_ATOMS: atom_id res chain seq x y z
N MET A 1 -0.88 17.16 23.98
CA MET A 1 -2.16 16.66 23.45
C MET A 1 -1.90 15.33 22.77
N SER A 2 -2.66 14.28 23.09
CA SER A 2 -2.56 12.99 22.39
C SER A 2 -3.22 13.08 21.03
N GLY A 3 -2.47 12.88 19.94
CA GLY A 3 -3.01 12.80 18.59
C GLY A 3 -3.39 11.37 18.20
N TYR A 4 -3.99 11.18 17.03
CA TYR A 4 -4.41 9.87 16.54
C TYR A 4 -3.23 9.00 16.06
N ASN A 5 -3.31 7.69 16.27
CA ASN A 5 -2.48 6.68 15.63
C ASN A 5 -3.19 6.20 14.37
N ILE A 6 -2.76 6.72 13.22
CA ILE A 6 -3.44 6.52 11.94
C ILE A 6 -2.63 5.52 11.13
N PHE A 7 -3.28 4.48 10.62
CA PHE A 7 -2.69 3.60 9.63
C PHE A 7 -3.29 3.86 8.25
N VAL A 8 -2.48 3.74 7.21
CA VAL A 8 -2.92 3.76 5.83
C VAL A 8 -2.40 2.52 5.11
N LEU A 9 -3.30 1.76 4.51
CA LEU A 9 -2.98 0.59 3.71
C LEU A 9 -2.70 1.03 2.28
N VAL A 10 -1.54 0.65 1.75
CA VAL A 10 -1.09 1.03 0.41
C VAL A 10 -0.60 -0.18 -0.39
N LYS A 11 -0.91 -0.24 -1.68
CA LYS A 11 -0.54 -1.33 -2.58
C LYS A 11 0.27 -0.82 -3.76
N GLN A 12 1.33 -1.56 -4.09
CA GLN A 12 2.06 -1.39 -5.34
C GLN A 12 1.30 -2.12 -6.44
N VAL A 13 0.93 -1.40 -7.50
CA VAL A 13 0.21 -1.93 -8.66
C VAL A 13 1.01 -1.68 -9.94
N PRO A 14 0.75 -2.42 -11.03
CA PRO A 14 1.27 -2.08 -12.35
C PRO A 14 0.81 -0.67 -12.76
N ASP A 15 1.72 0.08 -13.37
CA ASP A 15 1.40 1.34 -14.03
C ASP A 15 0.62 1.06 -15.30
N GLN A 16 -0.67 1.38 -15.28
CA GLN A 16 -1.60 1.21 -16.40
C GLN A 16 -1.27 2.12 -17.59
N GLY A 17 -0.52 3.20 -17.38
CA GLY A 17 0.01 4.07 -18.43
C GLY A 17 1.29 3.52 -19.07
N SER A 18 1.97 2.58 -18.41
CA SER A 18 3.11 1.90 -18.98
C SER A 18 2.62 0.86 -19.99
N LYS A 19 3.12 0.93 -21.23
CA LYS A 19 2.92 -0.15 -22.20
C LYS A 19 3.69 -1.36 -21.68
N ALA A 20 3.03 -2.24 -20.95
CA ALA A 20 3.57 -3.55 -20.66
C ALA A 20 3.88 -4.21 -22.02
N GLY A 21 5.14 -4.51 -22.28
CA GLY A 21 5.53 -5.17 -23.51
C GLY A 21 4.85 -6.53 -23.61
N ILE A 22 4.69 -7.04 -24.83
CA ILE A 22 4.30 -8.43 -25.06
C ILE A 22 5.56 -9.18 -25.49
N ASN A 23 5.89 -10.26 -24.79
CA ASN A 23 6.96 -11.17 -25.17
C ASN A 23 6.59 -11.91 -26.48
N PRO A 24 7.57 -12.42 -27.24
CA PRO A 24 7.28 -13.19 -28.46
C PRO A 24 6.39 -14.42 -28.26
N ASP A 25 6.33 -14.97 -27.03
CA ASP A 25 5.48 -16.10 -26.64
C ASP A 25 4.04 -15.70 -26.26
N GLY A 26 3.69 -14.42 -26.40
CA GLY A 26 2.37 -13.87 -26.07
C GLY A 26 2.18 -13.55 -24.58
N THR A 27 3.18 -13.76 -23.73
CA THR A 27 3.12 -13.39 -22.32
C THR A 27 3.44 -11.91 -22.10
N ILE A 28 3.00 -11.36 -20.96
CA ILE A 28 3.33 -9.97 -20.60
C ILE A 28 4.80 -9.89 -20.16
N ASP A 29 5.54 -8.94 -20.73
CA ASP A 29 6.89 -8.56 -20.31
C ASP A 29 6.83 -7.82 -18.96
N ARG A 30 6.80 -8.61 -17.88
CA ARG A 30 6.73 -8.14 -16.50
C ARG A 30 7.99 -7.40 -16.06
N ALA A 31 9.11 -7.50 -16.79
CA ALA A 31 10.34 -6.76 -16.48
C ALA A 31 10.24 -5.29 -16.89
N LYS A 32 9.43 -4.98 -17.91
CA LYS A 32 9.16 -3.60 -18.35
C LYS A 32 7.95 -2.94 -17.69
N ALA A 33 7.10 -3.72 -17.05
CA ALA A 33 5.94 -3.19 -16.34
C ALA A 33 6.41 -2.32 -15.18
N LYS A 34 6.30 -1.00 -15.35
CA LYS A 34 6.53 -0.06 -14.27
C LYS A 34 5.49 -0.32 -13.19
N ARG A 35 5.85 0.00 -11.95
CA ARG A 35 4.98 -0.14 -10.80
C ARG A 35 4.79 1.22 -10.16
N MET A 36 3.66 1.41 -9.52
CA MET A 36 3.29 2.67 -8.89
C MET A 36 2.48 2.42 -7.63
N LEU A 37 2.42 3.42 -6.76
CA LEU A 37 1.41 3.47 -5.70
C LEU A 37 0.02 3.53 -6.36
N ASN A 38 -0.86 2.62 -5.94
CA ASN A 38 -2.24 2.54 -6.40
C ASN A 38 -2.93 3.93 -6.34
N PRO A 39 -3.55 4.41 -7.42
CA PRO A 39 -4.17 5.73 -7.45
C PRO A 39 -5.21 5.95 -6.34
N PHE A 40 -6.01 4.93 -6.00
CA PHE A 40 -6.99 5.05 -4.93
C PHE A 40 -6.34 5.19 -3.55
N ASP A 41 -5.20 4.53 -3.35
CA ASP A 41 -4.45 4.60 -2.10
C ASP A 41 -3.76 5.97 -1.93
N ARG A 42 -3.50 6.70 -3.02
CA ARG A 42 -3.02 8.11 -2.94
C ARG A 42 -4.06 8.99 -2.26
N TYR A 43 -5.34 8.79 -2.54
CA TYR A 43 -6.41 9.54 -1.87
C TYR A 43 -6.53 9.15 -0.39
N ALA A 44 -6.39 7.85 -0.07
CA ALA A 44 -6.36 7.37 1.31
C ALA A 44 -5.18 7.94 2.11
N LEU A 45 -4.00 8.00 1.48
CA LEU A 45 -2.79 8.61 2.04
C LEU A 45 -3.00 10.11 2.33
N GLN A 46 -3.58 10.85 1.39
CA GLN A 46 -3.89 12.26 1.59
C GLN A 46 -4.93 12.47 2.70
N ALA A 47 -5.95 11.63 2.78
CA ALA A 47 -6.93 11.69 3.88
C ALA A 47 -6.25 11.47 5.24
N ALA A 48 -5.39 10.46 5.36
CA ALA A 48 -4.64 10.18 6.58
C ALA A 48 -3.74 11.37 7.00
N LEU A 49 -3.02 11.98 6.05
CA LEU A 49 -2.17 13.14 6.30
C LEU A 49 -2.99 14.38 6.69
N HIS A 50 -4.16 14.59 6.07
CA HIS A 50 -5.07 15.66 6.47
C HIS A 50 -5.61 15.46 7.88
N THR A 51 -5.97 14.23 8.26
CA THR A 51 -6.39 13.91 9.63
C THR A 51 -5.26 14.19 10.62
N LYS A 52 -4.02 13.78 10.33
CA LYS A 52 -2.84 14.12 11.15
C LYS A 52 -2.65 15.63 11.27
N LYS A 53 -2.80 16.38 10.17
CA LYS A 53 -2.66 17.84 10.18
C LYS A 53 -3.74 18.52 11.04
N ALA A 54 -4.96 18.03 11.00
CA ALA A 54 -6.10 18.61 11.71
C ALA A 54 -6.11 18.27 13.21
N TYR A 55 -5.72 17.04 13.58
CA TYR A 55 -5.89 16.51 14.94
C TYR A 55 -4.58 16.10 15.62
N GLY A 56 -3.45 16.21 14.95
CA GLY A 56 -2.15 15.72 15.41
C GLY A 56 -2.05 14.20 15.38
N GLY A 57 -0.87 13.69 15.75
CA GLY A 57 -0.61 12.25 15.87
C GLY A 57 0.39 11.73 14.85
N THR A 58 0.31 10.45 14.53
CA THR A 58 1.23 9.77 13.62
C THR A 58 0.48 9.02 12.53
N VAL A 59 1.07 8.97 11.34
CA VAL A 59 0.61 8.16 10.22
C VAL A 59 1.65 7.08 9.94
N THR A 60 1.21 5.83 9.87
CA THR A 60 2.03 4.69 9.45
C THR A 60 1.46 4.10 8.16
N ALA A 61 2.27 4.04 7.10
CA ALA A 61 1.91 3.36 5.86
C ALA A 61 2.25 1.87 5.97
N ILE A 62 1.34 0.99 5.56
CA ILE A 62 1.51 -0.46 5.60
C ILE A 62 1.25 -1.03 4.21
N SER A 63 2.18 -1.84 3.71
CA SER A 63 2.01 -2.57 2.45
C SER A 63 2.28 -4.06 2.64
N MET A 64 1.53 -4.89 1.91
CA MET A 64 1.84 -6.31 1.72
C MET A 64 2.30 -6.50 0.27
N GLY A 65 3.50 -7.02 0.07
CA GLY A 65 4.03 -7.20 -1.27
C GLY A 65 5.45 -7.76 -1.32
N PRO A 66 5.99 -7.99 -2.53
CA PRO A 66 7.38 -8.39 -2.70
C PRO A 66 8.33 -7.24 -2.26
N PRO A 67 9.64 -7.51 -2.09
CA PRO A 67 10.59 -6.49 -1.64
C PRO A 67 10.56 -5.15 -2.39
N PRO A 68 10.33 -5.09 -3.73
CA PRO A 68 10.21 -3.80 -4.45
C PRO A 68 9.02 -2.92 -4.03
N ALA A 69 8.01 -3.46 -3.32
CA ALA A 69 6.93 -2.66 -2.77
C ALA A 69 7.41 -1.65 -1.70
N VAL A 70 8.66 -1.76 -1.22
CA VAL A 70 9.28 -0.73 -0.40
C VAL A 70 9.32 0.64 -1.08
N GLU A 71 9.37 0.69 -2.42
CA GLU A 71 9.42 1.93 -3.19
C GLU A 71 8.21 2.84 -2.92
N ILE A 72 7.00 2.25 -2.86
CA ILE A 72 5.78 3.02 -2.59
C ILE A 72 5.67 3.44 -1.12
N LEU A 73 6.34 2.73 -0.21
CA LEU A 73 6.45 3.13 1.19
C LEU A 73 7.42 4.30 1.36
N MET A 74 8.53 4.30 0.60
CA MET A 74 9.44 5.46 0.54
C MET A 74 8.72 6.68 -0.04
N GLU A 75 7.95 6.52 -1.13
CA GLU A 75 7.09 7.58 -1.67
C GLU A 75 6.10 8.10 -0.60
N ALA A 76 5.49 7.22 0.19
CA ALA A 76 4.61 7.65 1.28
C ALA A 76 5.35 8.44 2.39
N LEU A 77 6.58 8.03 2.74
CA LEU A 77 7.44 8.76 3.69
C LEU A 77 7.81 10.14 3.15
N GLU A 78 8.14 10.26 1.86
CA GLU A 78 8.40 11.54 1.18
C GLU A 78 7.19 12.49 1.23
N HIS A 79 5.97 11.94 1.24
CA HIS A 79 4.74 12.70 1.41
C HIS A 79 4.42 13.11 2.86
N GLY A 80 5.21 12.67 3.86
CA GLY A 80 5.07 13.09 5.26
C GLY A 80 4.44 12.05 6.21
N VAL A 81 4.36 10.78 5.78
CA VAL A 81 4.10 9.65 6.68
C VAL A 81 5.28 9.49 7.64
N ASP A 82 4.99 9.10 8.89
CA ASP A 82 6.03 8.99 9.92
C ASP A 82 6.78 7.65 9.87
N ARG A 83 6.10 6.57 9.46
CA ARG A 83 6.64 5.19 9.47
C ARG A 83 6.10 4.37 8.30
N GLY A 84 6.93 3.44 7.79
CA GLY A 84 6.53 2.44 6.81
C GLY A 84 6.67 1.02 7.35
N PHE A 85 5.72 0.14 7.03
CA PHE A 85 5.79 -1.30 7.30
C PHE A 85 5.58 -2.09 6.01
N LEU A 86 6.54 -2.95 5.68
CA LEU A 86 6.42 -3.91 4.60
C LEU A 86 6.23 -5.32 5.15
N LEU A 87 5.07 -5.92 4.89
CA LEU A 87 4.84 -7.35 5.06
C LEU A 87 5.29 -8.05 3.78
N SER A 88 6.38 -8.82 3.85
CA SER A 88 6.91 -9.56 2.71
C SER A 88 7.25 -11.00 3.09
N ASP A 89 6.56 -11.95 2.47
CA ASP A 89 6.84 -13.38 2.58
C ASP A 89 6.32 -14.09 1.32
N ARG A 90 7.10 -15.05 0.79
CA ARG A 90 6.69 -15.84 -0.39
C ARG A 90 5.41 -16.64 -0.16
N ARG A 91 5.10 -17.00 1.09
CA ARG A 91 3.87 -17.70 1.49
C ARG A 91 2.60 -16.87 1.28
N LEU A 92 2.73 -15.55 1.14
CA LEU A 92 1.62 -14.62 0.89
C LEU A 92 1.41 -14.36 -0.62
N ALA A 93 2.25 -14.90 -1.49
CA ALA A 93 2.11 -14.74 -2.93
C ALA A 93 0.79 -15.33 -3.42
N ALA A 94 0.12 -14.63 -4.36
CA ALA A 94 -1.16 -15.04 -4.93
C ALA A 94 -2.31 -15.22 -3.91
N SER A 95 -2.23 -14.54 -2.76
CA SER A 95 -3.34 -14.46 -1.80
C SER A 95 -4.57 -13.82 -2.44
N ASP A 96 -5.75 -14.36 -2.14
CA ASP A 96 -7.03 -13.73 -2.47
C ASP A 96 -7.32 -12.56 -1.51
N THR A 97 -8.52 -11.96 -1.62
CA THR A 97 -8.91 -10.82 -0.79
C THR A 97 -9.02 -11.19 0.70
N LEU A 98 -9.56 -12.38 1.03
CA LEU A 98 -9.71 -12.81 2.42
C LEU A 98 -8.36 -13.08 3.10
N ALA A 99 -7.46 -13.79 2.42
CA ALA A 99 -6.12 -14.05 2.90
C ALA A 99 -5.31 -12.75 3.03
N THR A 100 -5.43 -11.84 2.06
CA THR A 100 -4.80 -10.51 2.10
C THR A 100 -5.30 -9.69 3.29
N ALA A 101 -6.62 -9.61 3.48
CA ALA A 101 -7.23 -8.88 4.59
C ALA A 101 -6.78 -9.45 5.95
N TYR A 102 -6.73 -10.78 6.08
CA TYR A 102 -6.25 -11.44 7.29
C TYR A 102 -4.78 -11.10 7.58
N ALA A 103 -3.91 -11.18 6.58
CA ALA A 103 -2.49 -10.86 6.72
C ALA A 103 -2.26 -9.39 7.11
N LEU A 104 -2.99 -8.45 6.49
CA LEU A 104 -2.94 -7.04 6.82
C LEU A 104 -3.48 -6.77 8.23
N TYR A 105 -4.58 -7.40 8.64
CA TYR A 105 -5.10 -7.31 10.01
C TYR A 105 -4.06 -7.75 11.04
N LYS A 106 -3.39 -8.90 10.82
CA LYS A 106 -2.32 -9.37 11.70
C LYS A 106 -1.14 -8.40 11.75
N THR A 107 -0.81 -7.77 10.62
CA THR A 107 0.27 -6.77 10.54
C THR A 107 -0.09 -5.49 11.29
N VAL A 108 -1.32 -5.01 11.16
CA VAL A 108 -1.85 -3.86 11.90
C VAL A 108 -1.75 -4.11 13.41
N LEU A 109 -2.20 -5.27 13.89
CA LEU A 109 -2.09 -5.62 15.32
C LEU A 109 -0.64 -5.69 15.81
N PHE A 110 0.28 -6.17 14.97
CA PHE A 110 1.71 -6.22 15.26
C PHE A 110 2.35 -4.83 15.28
N ALA A 111 1.96 -3.95 14.34
CA ALA A 111 2.53 -2.61 14.18
C ALA A 111 2.21 -1.69 15.36
N GLY A 112 1.06 -1.89 16.01
CA GLY A 112 0.72 -1.24 17.28
C GLY A 112 -0.75 -0.89 17.41
N LYS A 113 -1.05 0.00 18.36
CA LYS A 113 -2.39 0.56 18.52
C LYS A 113 -2.70 1.51 17.37
N PHE A 114 -3.94 1.50 16.92
CA PHE A 114 -4.47 2.40 15.90
C PHE A 114 -5.83 2.92 16.35
N ASP A 115 -6.15 4.13 15.91
CA ASP A 115 -7.45 4.77 16.11
C ASP A 115 -8.26 4.77 14.81
N ILE A 116 -7.58 4.90 13.66
CA ILE A 116 -8.20 5.00 12.32
C ILE A 116 -7.34 4.23 11.31
N ILE A 117 -7.98 3.49 10.40
CA ILE A 117 -7.33 2.85 9.25
C ILE A 117 -7.95 3.41 7.97
N PHE A 118 -7.12 3.92 7.07
CA PHE A 118 -7.50 4.34 5.72
C PHE A 118 -7.10 3.27 4.70
N CYS A 119 -7.95 3.05 3.71
CA CYS A 119 -7.65 2.23 2.54
C CYS A 119 -8.20 2.91 1.29
N GLY A 120 -7.63 2.60 0.12
CA GLY A 120 -8.23 2.97 -1.16
C GLY A 120 -9.57 2.27 -1.38
N LEU A 121 -10.33 2.76 -2.36
CA LEU A 121 -11.61 2.18 -2.77
C LEU A 121 -11.46 0.75 -3.33
N GLN A 122 -10.47 0.56 -4.20
CA GLN A 122 -10.14 -0.69 -4.87
C GLN A 122 -8.70 -0.61 -5.40
N THR A 123 -8.23 -1.67 -6.06
CA THR A 123 -6.90 -1.69 -6.70
C THR A 123 -7.04 -1.78 -8.20
N THR A 124 -6.18 -1.09 -8.96
CA THR A 124 -6.32 -1.03 -10.44
C THR A 124 -5.98 -2.33 -11.16
N ASP A 125 -5.39 -3.32 -10.47
CA ASP A 125 -5.02 -4.62 -11.02
C ASP A 125 -6.02 -5.72 -10.68
N GLY A 126 -6.46 -5.79 -9.42
CA GLY A 126 -7.42 -6.79 -8.96
C GLY A 126 -8.88 -6.37 -9.12
N ASP A 127 -9.16 -5.06 -9.08
CA ASP A 127 -10.49 -4.45 -9.13
C ASP A 127 -11.50 -4.98 -8.08
N THR A 128 -10.96 -5.42 -6.94
CA THR A 128 -11.67 -5.91 -5.75
C THR A 128 -11.24 -5.15 -4.50
#